data_AF-A0A356VX04-F1
#
_entry.id   AF-A0A356VX04-F1
#
_cell.length_a   1.000
_cell.length_b   1.000
_cell.length_c   1.000
_cell.angle_alpha   90.00
_cell.angle_beta   90.00
_cell.angle_gamma   90.00
#
_symmetry.space_group_name_H-M   'P 1'
#
loop_
_entity.id
_entity.type
_entity.pdbx_description
1 polymer ?
#
loop_
_entity_poly.entity_id
_entity_poly.type
_entity_poly.pdbx_seq_one_letter_code
_entity_poly.pdbx_strand_id
1 'polypeptide(L)'
;AVAAFLVTAGGALINNMAILFAIGISIGMAKEHDGTAALAGLVSWLMVQALLSPATVAMLQHVKEEQVDAAFTKTNNVFIGIICGLIGAWCYNKFRNTKLPDAFAFFSGKRSVAIVTGGISILLGAVLYFVWPLLYNALVAFGEGILSLGAFGAALYGFFNRLLIPFGLHHALNAVFWFDTANVNDLGNFWSGKGTYGVTGQYMTGFFPIMMFG
;
A
#
# COMPACT_ATOMS: atom_id res chain seq x y z
N ALA A 1 24.32 6.81 18.28
CA ALA A 1 23.36 7.93 18.29
C ALA A 1 23.05 8.44 16.87
N VAL A 2 24.04 8.96 16.12
CA VAL A 2 23.81 9.51 14.77
C VAL A 2 23.22 8.50 13.79
N ALA A 3 23.76 7.27 13.71
CA ALA A 3 23.21 6.23 12.83
C ALA A 3 21.74 5.89 13.15
N ALA A 4 21.40 5.73 14.43
CA ALA A 4 20.01 5.47 14.85
C ALA A 4 19.07 6.64 14.53
N PHE A 5 19.53 7.89 14.66
CA PHE A 5 18.77 9.08 14.29
C PHE A 5 18.47 9.11 12.78
N LEU A 6 19.48 8.85 11.94
CA LEU A 6 19.33 8.84 10.48
C LEU A 6 18.46 7.67 9.99
N VAL A 7 18.61 6.47 10.58
CA VAL A 7 17.74 5.32 10.28
C VAL A 7 16.29 5.63 10.64
N THR A 8 16.06 6.26 11.79
CA THR A 8 14.71 6.69 12.20
C THR A 8 14.11 7.69 11.21
N ALA A 9 14.89 8.66 10.74
CA ALA A 9 14.44 9.64 9.74
C ALA A 9 14.04 8.96 8.42
N GLY A 10 14.82 8.01 7.92
CA GLY A 10 14.46 7.22 6.73
C GLY A 10 13.22 6.35 6.96
N GLY A 11 13.13 5.73 8.15
CA GLY A 11 11.97 4.94 8.57
C GLY A 11 10.67 5.73 8.58
N ALA A 12 10.69 7.03 8.87
CA ALA A 12 9.50 7.88 8.84
C ALA A 12 8.80 7.88 7.47
N LEU A 13 9.56 7.84 6.37
CA LEU A 13 9.00 7.77 5.02
C LEU A 13 8.59 6.35 4.65
N ILE A 14 9.46 5.38 4.92
CA ILE A 14 9.26 3.98 4.53
C ILE A 14 8.06 3.35 5.25
N ASN A 15 7.93 3.60 6.56
CA ASN A 15 6.84 3.10 7.37
C ASN A 15 5.48 3.73 7.00
N ASN A 16 5.50 4.84 6.25
CA ASN A 16 4.33 5.57 5.78
C ASN A 16 4.20 5.52 4.24
N MET A 17 4.88 4.58 3.58
CA MET A 17 4.91 4.57 2.12
C MET A 17 3.52 4.35 1.52
N ALA A 18 2.68 3.51 2.11
CA ALA A 18 1.34 3.26 1.60
C ALA A 18 0.43 4.50 1.59
N ILE A 19 0.43 5.28 2.67
CA ILE A 19 -0.32 6.55 2.76
C ILE A 19 0.26 7.61 1.81
N LEU A 20 1.59 7.68 1.68
CA LEU A 20 2.25 8.58 0.73
C LEU A 20 1.87 8.23 -0.72
N PHE A 21 1.78 6.94 -1.06
CA PHE A 21 1.29 6.50 -2.37
C PHE A 21 -0.18 6.85 -2.59
N ALA A 22 -1.06 6.67 -1.59
CA ALA A 22 -2.46 7.05 -1.70
C ALA A 22 -2.62 8.55 -2.00
N ILE A 23 -1.87 9.40 -1.29
CA ILE A 23 -1.86 10.86 -1.51
C ILE A 23 -1.26 11.20 -2.89
N GLY A 24 -0.07 10.67 -3.17
CA GLY A 24 0.69 10.99 -4.38
C GLY A 24 -0.02 10.58 -5.66
N ILE A 25 -0.59 9.37 -5.71
CA ILE A 25 -1.37 8.89 -6.86
C ILE A 25 -2.64 9.70 -7.03
N SER A 26 -3.31 10.06 -5.92
CA SER A 26 -4.54 10.84 -6.01
C SER A 26 -4.30 12.21 -6.66
N ILE A 27 -3.23 12.93 -6.27
CA ILE A 27 -2.86 14.22 -6.89
C ILE A 27 -2.31 14.02 -8.31
N GLY A 28 -1.46 13.02 -8.51
CA GLY A 28 -0.79 12.78 -9.80
C GLY A 28 -1.77 12.39 -10.90
N MET A 29 -2.85 11.69 -10.56
CA MET A 29 -3.88 11.22 -11.49
C MET A 29 -5.10 12.16 -11.57
N ALA A 30 -5.14 13.22 -10.75
CA ALA A 30 -6.17 14.25 -10.84
C ALA A 30 -5.93 15.15 -12.06
N LYS A 31 -7.01 15.47 -12.80
CA LYS A 31 -6.96 16.35 -13.98
C LYS A 31 -6.52 17.78 -13.65
N GLU A 32 -6.85 18.21 -12.44
CA GLU A 32 -6.36 19.46 -11.87
C GLU A 32 -5.59 19.02 -10.63
N HIS A 33 -4.29 19.37 -10.53
CA HIS A 33 -3.41 19.01 -9.41
C HIS A 33 -3.79 19.75 -8.11
N ASP A 34 -5.05 19.61 -7.70
CA ASP A 34 -5.69 20.29 -6.59
C ASP A 34 -5.55 19.47 -5.31
N GLY A 35 -5.28 20.14 -4.19
CA GLY A 35 -5.12 19.51 -2.88
C GLY A 35 -6.36 18.74 -2.41
N THR A 36 -7.55 19.04 -2.93
CA THR A 36 -8.77 18.26 -2.65
C THR A 36 -8.63 16.81 -3.13
N ALA A 37 -7.95 16.57 -4.25
CA ALA A 37 -7.67 15.21 -4.70
C ALA A 37 -6.77 14.47 -3.68
N ALA A 38 -5.72 15.14 -3.18
CA ALA A 38 -4.87 14.61 -2.12
C ALA A 38 -5.69 14.16 -0.90
N LEU A 39 -6.57 15.05 -0.44
CA LEU A 39 -7.44 14.80 0.70
C LEU A 39 -8.39 13.62 0.44
N ALA A 40 -8.92 13.49 -0.78
CA ALA A 40 -9.76 12.35 -1.16
C ALA A 40 -9.00 11.02 -1.06
N GLY A 41 -7.76 10.95 -1.58
CA GLY A 41 -6.93 9.76 -1.47
C GLY A 41 -6.61 9.40 -0.01
N LEU A 42 -6.29 10.41 0.81
CA LEU A 42 -6.10 10.25 2.24
C LEU A 42 -7.36 9.73 2.95
N VAL A 43 -8.53 10.30 2.65
CA VAL A 43 -9.82 9.84 3.20
C VAL A 43 -10.06 8.38 2.84
N SER A 44 -9.81 8.00 1.59
CA SER A 44 -9.97 6.60 1.17
C SER A 44 -9.06 5.66 1.94
N TRP A 45 -7.78 6.04 2.07
CA TRP A 45 -6.81 5.28 2.85
C TRP A 45 -7.23 5.09 4.31
N LEU A 46 -7.57 6.18 5.01
CA LEU A 46 -7.97 6.12 6.42
C LEU A 46 -9.23 5.28 6.63
N MET A 47 -10.22 5.40 5.73
CA MET A 47 -11.44 4.58 5.78
C MET A 47 -11.14 3.10 5.62
N VAL A 48 -10.32 2.72 4.64
CA VAL A 48 -9.95 1.30 4.43
C VAL A 48 -9.16 0.76 5.63
N GLN A 49 -8.18 1.52 6.13
CA GLN A 49 -7.39 1.08 7.29
C GLN A 49 -8.23 0.93 8.57
N ALA A 50 -9.22 1.80 8.78
CA ALA A 50 -10.14 1.68 9.91
C ALA A 50 -11.07 0.46 9.78
N LEU A 51 -11.67 0.28 8.60
CA LEU A 51 -12.64 -0.79 8.34
C LEU A 51 -12.00 -2.19 8.35
N LEU A 52 -10.73 -2.30 7.92
CA LEU A 52 -10.01 -3.57 7.85
C LEU A 52 -9.02 -3.78 9.00
N SER A 53 -9.03 -2.91 10.02
CA SER A 53 -8.16 -3.10 11.18
C SER A 53 -8.51 -4.41 11.91
N PRO A 54 -7.52 -5.10 12.52
CA PRO A 54 -7.78 -6.31 13.30
C PRO A 54 -8.89 -6.12 14.36
N ALA A 55 -8.91 -4.97 15.05
CA ALA A 55 -9.95 -4.62 16.02
C ALA A 55 -11.35 -4.57 15.39
N THR A 56 -11.52 -3.89 14.25
CA THR A 56 -12.82 -3.83 13.56
C THR A 56 -13.23 -5.20 13.04
N VAL A 57 -12.31 -5.97 12.47
CA VAL A 57 -12.60 -7.31 11.94
C VAL A 57 -12.99 -8.27 13.07
N ALA A 58 -12.28 -8.24 14.20
CA ALA A 58 -12.61 -9.03 15.39
C ALA A 58 -14.04 -8.73 15.89
N MET A 59 -14.40 -7.45 15.94
CA MET A 59 -15.75 -7.00 16.29
C MET A 59 -16.80 -7.57 15.32
N LEU A 60 -16.56 -7.49 14.02
CA LEU A 60 -17.48 -7.98 12.98
C LEU A 60 -17.63 -9.51 12.99
N GLN A 61 -16.58 -10.23 13.37
CA GLN A 61 -16.55 -11.70 13.43
C GLN A 61 -16.98 -12.26 14.80
N HIS A 62 -17.16 -11.39 15.81
CA HIS A 62 -17.41 -11.79 17.20
C HIS A 62 -16.32 -12.69 17.79
N VAL A 63 -15.06 -12.41 17.46
CA VAL A 63 -13.87 -13.14 17.94
C VAL A 63 -12.92 -12.19 18.67
N LYS A 64 -11.87 -12.73 19.28
CA LYS A 64 -10.77 -11.91 19.82
C LYS A 64 -9.82 -11.49 18.71
N GLU A 65 -9.14 -10.35 18.86
CA GLU A 65 -8.20 -9.84 17.86
C GLU A 65 -7.10 -10.85 17.49
N GLU A 66 -6.66 -11.68 18.43
CA GLU A 66 -5.62 -12.70 18.16
C GLU A 66 -6.10 -13.85 17.27
N GLN A 67 -7.41 -13.98 17.06
CA GLN A 67 -8.02 -14.98 16.19
C GLN A 67 -8.32 -14.45 14.79
N VAL A 68 -8.12 -13.16 14.56
CA VAL A 68 -8.30 -12.54 13.24
C VAL A 68 -7.19 -13.00 12.30
N ASP A 69 -7.55 -13.27 11.05
CA ASP A 69 -6.60 -13.65 10.00
C ASP A 69 -5.45 -12.64 9.91
N ALA A 70 -4.22 -13.16 9.91
CA ALA A 70 -2.99 -12.35 9.86
C ALA A 70 -2.96 -11.38 8.66
N ALA A 71 -3.67 -11.69 7.57
CA ALA A 71 -3.84 -10.80 6.43
C ALA A 71 -4.27 -9.39 6.84
N PHE A 72 -5.16 -9.24 7.82
CA PHE A 72 -5.67 -7.93 8.24
C PHE A 72 -4.63 -7.07 8.96
N THR A 73 -3.60 -7.69 9.54
CA THR A 73 -2.43 -6.97 10.08
C THR A 73 -1.53 -6.40 8.98
N LYS A 74 -1.69 -6.87 7.74
CA LYS A 74 -0.86 -6.54 6.57
C LYS A 74 -1.56 -5.63 5.56
N THR A 75 -2.67 -5.01 5.95
CA THR A 75 -3.41 -4.05 5.10
C THR A 75 -2.65 -2.75 4.86
N ASN A 76 -1.73 -2.38 5.76
CA ASN A 76 -0.87 -1.22 5.57
C ASN A 76 0.25 -1.51 4.54
N ASN A 77 -0.08 -1.52 3.25
CA ASN A 77 0.87 -1.77 2.17
C ASN A 77 0.60 -0.90 0.93
N VAL A 78 1.60 -0.78 0.07
CA VAL A 78 1.58 0.08 -1.13
C VAL A 78 0.48 -0.29 -2.12
N PHE A 79 0.14 -1.58 -2.25
CA PHE A 79 -0.92 -2.03 -3.15
C PHE A 79 -2.27 -1.44 -2.75
N ILE A 80 -2.65 -1.52 -1.47
CA ILE A 80 -3.87 -0.87 -0.96
C ILE A 80 -3.77 0.66 -1.10
N GLY A 81 -2.59 1.24 -0.84
CA GLY A 81 -2.34 2.67 -1.04
C GLY A 81 -2.64 3.14 -2.47
N ILE A 82 -2.19 2.39 -3.48
CA ILE A 82 -2.45 2.65 -4.89
C ILE A 82 -3.96 2.64 -5.19
N ILE A 83 -4.68 1.63 -4.71
CA ILE A 83 -6.14 1.52 -4.93
C ILE A 83 -6.85 2.74 -4.32
N CYS A 84 -6.54 3.09 -3.07
CA CYS A 84 -7.11 4.24 -2.38
C CYS A 84 -6.80 5.56 -3.12
N GLY A 85 -5.58 5.72 -3.62
CA GLY A 85 -5.19 6.88 -4.42
C GLY A 85 -5.95 6.99 -5.74
N LEU A 86 -6.15 5.88 -6.44
CA LEU A 86 -6.94 5.83 -7.68
C LEU A 86 -8.41 6.17 -7.43
N ILE A 87 -8.99 5.71 -6.33
CA ILE A 87 -10.35 6.10 -5.92
C ILE A 87 -10.42 7.60 -5.65
N GLY A 88 -9.46 8.15 -4.90
CA GLY A 88 -9.38 9.59 -4.63
C GLY A 88 -9.33 10.42 -5.92
N ALA A 89 -8.44 10.05 -6.84
CA ALA A 89 -8.31 10.72 -8.14
C ALA A 89 -9.59 10.61 -8.96
N TRP A 90 -10.19 9.42 -9.04
CA TRP A 90 -11.43 9.19 -9.78
C TRP A 90 -12.58 10.01 -9.21
N CYS A 91 -12.75 10.02 -7.89
CA CYS A 91 -13.77 10.81 -7.20
C CYS A 91 -13.59 12.31 -7.46
N TYR A 92 -12.36 12.81 -7.38
CA TYR A 92 -12.08 14.21 -7.69
C TYR A 92 -12.42 14.53 -9.14
N ASN A 93 -11.96 13.70 -10.07
CA ASN A 93 -12.18 13.87 -11.50
C ASN A 93 -13.67 13.84 -11.88
N LYS A 94 -14.47 13.04 -11.16
CA LYS A 94 -15.90 12.87 -11.45
C LYS A 94 -16.80 13.88 -10.73
N PHE A 95 -16.54 14.18 -9.45
CA PHE A 95 -17.50 14.88 -8.57
C PHE A 95 -17.11 16.32 -8.20
N ARG A 96 -15.92 16.81 -8.56
CA ARG A 96 -15.47 18.17 -8.18
C ARG A 96 -16.38 19.32 -8.64
N ASN A 97 -17.23 19.08 -9.64
CA ASN A 97 -18.17 20.07 -10.18
C ASN A 97 -19.65 19.69 -9.92
N THR A 98 -19.91 18.71 -9.05
CA THR A 98 -21.26 18.26 -8.73
C THR A 98 -22.06 19.36 -8.04
N LYS A 99 -23.28 19.61 -8.52
CA LYS A 99 -24.26 20.50 -7.88
C LYS A 99 -25.32 19.65 -7.19
N LEU A 100 -25.49 19.86 -5.89
CA LEU A 100 -26.50 19.19 -5.09
C LEU A 100 -27.75 20.07 -4.96
N PRO A 101 -28.92 19.50 -4.61
CA PRO A 101 -30.13 20.26 -4.32
C PRO A 101 -29.92 21.28 -3.20
N ASP A 102 -30.78 22.30 -3.11
CA ASP A 102 -30.63 23.44 -2.18
C ASP A 102 -30.37 23.02 -0.73
N ALA A 103 -31.06 21.98 -0.25
CA ALA A 103 -30.88 21.44 1.10
C ALA A 103 -29.43 20.96 1.40
N PHE A 104 -28.68 20.57 0.36
CA PHE A 104 -27.31 20.06 0.46
C PHE A 104 -26.30 20.93 -0.32
N ALA A 105 -26.68 22.13 -0.74
CA ALA A 105 -25.86 22.98 -1.61
C ALA A 105 -24.48 23.29 -1.00
N PHE A 106 -24.38 23.34 0.34
CA PHE A 106 -23.12 23.50 1.07
C PHE A 106 -22.07 22.43 0.71
N PHE A 107 -22.49 21.20 0.41
CA PHE A 107 -21.58 20.11 0.06
C PHE A 107 -21.24 20.07 -1.43
N SER A 108 -21.76 20.99 -2.25
CA SER A 108 -21.51 21.00 -3.70
C SER A 108 -20.04 21.31 -4.06
N GLY A 109 -19.68 20.92 -5.27
CA GLY A 109 -18.36 21.13 -5.86
C GLY A 109 -17.29 20.25 -5.20
N LYS A 110 -16.08 20.80 -5.06
CA LYS A 110 -14.90 20.12 -4.48
C LYS A 110 -15.17 19.56 -3.07
N ARG A 111 -16.07 20.18 -2.30
CA ARG A 111 -16.47 19.72 -0.95
C ARG A 111 -17.14 18.33 -0.97
N SER A 112 -17.84 17.98 -2.06
CA SER A 112 -18.49 16.67 -2.18
C SER A 112 -17.50 15.53 -2.38
N VAL A 113 -16.29 15.81 -2.88
CA VAL A 113 -15.33 14.80 -3.32
C VAL A 113 -14.94 13.89 -2.17
N ALA A 114 -14.57 14.45 -1.01
CA ALA A 114 -14.20 13.66 0.16
C ALA A 114 -15.37 12.81 0.69
N ILE A 115 -16.60 13.34 0.64
CA ILE A 115 -17.81 12.65 1.09
C ILE A 115 -18.08 11.42 0.22
N VAL A 116 -18.10 11.60 -1.10
CA VAL A 116 -18.31 10.50 -2.04
C VAL A 116 -17.18 9.48 -1.96
N THR A 117 -15.94 9.95 -1.77
CA THR A 117 -14.78 9.07 -1.56
C THR A 117 -14.93 8.21 -0.32
N GLY A 118 -15.39 8.78 0.79
CA GLY A 118 -15.72 8.02 2.00
C GLY A 118 -16.76 6.93 1.72
N GLY A 119 -17.86 7.28 1.03
CA GLY A 119 -18.90 6.32 0.65
C GLY A 119 -18.39 5.16 -0.22
N ILE A 120 -17.55 5.45 -1.22
CA ILE A 120 -16.96 4.42 -2.07
C ILE A 120 -15.94 3.57 -1.30
N SER A 121 -15.22 4.18 -0.36
CA SER A 121 -14.24 3.47 0.45
C SER A 121 -14.88 2.49 1.43
N ILE A 122 -16.13 2.74 1.85
CA ILE A 122 -16.93 1.74 2.58
C ILE A 122 -17.18 0.51 1.71
N LEU A 123 -17.59 0.71 0.45
CA LEU A 123 -17.79 -0.39 -0.50
C LEU A 123 -16.49 -1.16 -0.76
N LEU A 124 -15.37 -0.42 -0.95
CA LEU A 124 -14.06 -1.06 -1.09
C LEU A 124 -13.68 -1.86 0.16
N GLY A 125 -13.87 -1.30 1.36
CA GLY A 125 -13.61 -1.99 2.63
C GLY A 125 -14.44 -3.27 2.74
N ALA A 126 -15.72 -3.24 2.39
CA ALA A 126 -16.58 -4.42 2.38
C ALA A 126 -16.08 -5.49 1.39
N VAL A 127 -15.63 -5.09 0.20
CA VAL A 127 -15.05 -6.03 -0.79
C VAL A 127 -13.74 -6.62 -0.27
N LEU A 128 -12.83 -5.78 0.20
CA LEU A 128 -11.52 -6.21 0.70
C LEU A 128 -11.64 -7.07 1.97
N TYR A 129 -12.67 -6.89 2.79
CA TYR A 129 -12.92 -7.76 3.94
C TYR A 129 -12.99 -9.24 3.54
N PHE A 130 -13.56 -9.57 2.39
CA PHE A 130 -13.62 -10.96 1.89
C PHE A 130 -12.45 -11.31 0.98
N VAL A 131 -12.01 -10.38 0.14
CA VAL A 131 -11.04 -10.64 -0.93
C VAL A 131 -9.59 -10.58 -0.41
N TRP A 132 -9.31 -9.73 0.57
CA TRP A 132 -7.95 -9.46 1.03
C TRP A 132 -7.25 -10.70 1.62
N PRO A 133 -7.87 -11.52 2.49
CA PRO A 133 -7.23 -12.75 2.97
C PRO A 133 -6.83 -13.71 1.85
N LEU A 134 -7.68 -13.84 0.81
CA LEU A 134 -7.39 -14.68 -0.35
C LEU A 134 -6.18 -14.14 -1.14
N LEU A 135 -6.16 -12.83 -1.39
CA LEU A 135 -5.04 -12.19 -2.08
C LEU A 135 -3.76 -12.25 -1.27
N TYR A 136 -3.82 -11.99 0.04
CA TYR A 136 -2.68 -12.07 0.93
C TYR A 136 -2.07 -13.47 0.94
N ASN A 137 -2.89 -14.52 1.10
CA ASN A 137 -2.40 -15.90 1.08
C ASN A 137 -1.81 -16.29 -0.28
N ALA A 138 -2.39 -15.80 -1.39
CA ALA A 138 -1.80 -15.98 -2.72
C ALA A 138 -0.44 -15.27 -2.86
N LEU A 139 -0.30 -14.07 -2.30
CA LEU A 139 0.97 -13.33 -2.29
C LEU A 139 2.03 -14.01 -1.42
N VAL A 140 1.64 -14.55 -0.25
CA VAL A 140 2.52 -15.34 0.61
C VAL A 140 2.99 -16.59 -0.11
N ALA A 141 2.07 -17.38 -0.68
CA ALA A 141 2.41 -18.59 -1.42
C ALA A 141 3.32 -18.29 -2.64
N PHE A 142 3.06 -17.18 -3.34
CA PHE A 142 3.92 -16.71 -4.43
C PHE A 142 5.31 -16.33 -3.92
N GLY A 143 5.40 -15.56 -2.83
CA GLY A 143 6.66 -15.15 -2.21
C GLY A 143 7.49 -16.35 -1.76
N GLU A 144 6.89 -17.26 -0.99
CA GLU A 144 7.50 -18.50 -0.52
C GLU A 144 7.93 -19.42 -1.68
N GLY A 145 7.09 -19.52 -2.71
CA GLY A 145 7.40 -20.26 -3.94
C GLY A 145 8.66 -19.75 -4.63
N ILE A 146 8.78 -18.42 -4.80
CA ILE A 146 9.98 -17.80 -5.38
C ILE A 146 11.20 -17.96 -4.46
N LEU A 147 11.02 -17.78 -3.14
CA LEU A 147 12.09 -17.97 -2.15
C LEU A 147 12.69 -19.37 -2.19
N SER A 148 11.85 -20.40 -2.38
CA SER A 148 12.29 -21.79 -2.44
C SER A 148 13.23 -22.11 -3.62
N LEU A 149 13.27 -21.25 -4.64
CA LEU A 149 14.11 -21.41 -5.83
C LEU A 149 15.55 -20.88 -5.65
N GLY A 150 15.87 -20.28 -4.50
CA GLY A 150 17.20 -19.74 -4.20
C GLY A 150 17.66 -18.72 -5.25
N ALA A 151 18.88 -18.88 -5.76
CA ALA A 151 19.47 -17.95 -6.74
C ALA A 151 18.62 -17.79 -8.02
N PHE A 152 17.93 -18.86 -8.45
CA PHE A 152 17.03 -18.78 -9.60
C PHE A 152 15.78 -17.93 -9.30
N GLY A 153 15.27 -17.99 -8.07
CA GLY A 153 14.18 -17.14 -7.59
C GLY A 153 14.57 -15.67 -7.58
N ALA A 154 15.78 -15.34 -7.12
CA ALA A 154 16.32 -13.98 -7.17
C ALA A 154 16.46 -13.46 -8.62
N ALA A 155 16.91 -14.31 -9.56
CA ALA A 155 16.97 -13.97 -10.98
C ALA A 155 15.58 -13.70 -11.58
N LEU A 156 14.59 -14.54 -11.23
CA LEU A 156 13.22 -14.39 -11.70
C LEU A 156 12.56 -13.12 -11.16
N TYR A 157 12.76 -12.82 -9.87
CA TYR A 157 12.37 -11.55 -9.28
C TYR A 157 13.01 -10.38 -10.03
N GLY A 158 14.33 -10.41 -10.26
CA GLY A 158 15.03 -9.32 -10.96
C GLY A 158 14.51 -9.10 -12.38
N PHE A 159 14.24 -10.17 -13.11
CA PHE A 159 13.66 -10.13 -14.45
C PHE A 159 12.27 -9.47 -14.44
N PHE A 160 11.34 -9.94 -13.61
CA PHE A 160 10.00 -9.37 -13.55
C PHE A 160 9.98 -7.96 -12.98
N ASN A 161 10.86 -7.67 -12.03
CA ASN A 161 11.00 -6.31 -11.50
C ASN A 161 11.31 -5.32 -12.62
N ARG A 162 12.25 -5.64 -13.50
CA ARG A 162 12.59 -4.81 -14.66
C ARG A 162 11.47 -4.76 -15.70
N LEU A 163 10.82 -5.89 -15.98
CA LEU A 163 9.70 -5.96 -16.93
C LEU A 163 8.50 -5.11 -16.50
N LEU A 164 8.28 -4.97 -15.19
CA LEU A 164 7.15 -4.23 -14.62
C LEU A 164 7.42 -2.72 -14.42
N ILE A 165 8.61 -2.22 -14.75
CA ILE A 165 8.95 -0.79 -14.64
C ILE A 165 8.03 0.09 -15.49
N PRO A 166 7.79 -0.18 -16.80
CA PRO A 166 6.97 0.68 -17.65
C PRO A 166 5.52 0.83 -17.15
N PHE A 167 5.05 -0.13 -16.36
CA PHE A 167 3.69 -0.15 -15.80
C PHE A 167 3.63 0.34 -14.36
N GLY A 168 4.77 0.67 -13.73
CA GLY A 168 4.85 1.02 -12.30
C GLY A 168 4.58 -0.15 -11.33
N LEU A 169 4.24 -1.34 -11.83
CA LEU A 169 3.88 -2.51 -11.03
C LEU A 169 5.06 -3.15 -10.30
N HIS A 170 6.29 -2.75 -10.62
CA HIS A 170 7.49 -3.17 -9.90
C HIS A 170 7.46 -2.77 -8.41
N HIS A 171 6.74 -1.70 -8.03
CA HIS A 171 6.52 -1.36 -6.62
C HIS A 171 5.66 -2.39 -5.89
N ALA A 172 4.65 -2.94 -6.56
CA ALA A 172 3.82 -4.01 -5.98
C ALA A 172 4.64 -5.30 -5.82
N LEU A 173 5.52 -5.62 -6.78
CA LEU A 173 6.45 -6.73 -6.64
C LEU A 173 7.45 -6.49 -5.49
N ASN A 174 8.01 -5.28 -5.38
CA ASN A 174 8.89 -4.91 -4.27
C ASN A 174 8.19 -5.01 -2.91
N ALA A 175 6.91 -4.67 -2.82
CA ALA A 175 6.13 -4.79 -1.60
C ALA A 175 6.15 -6.22 -1.02
N VAL A 176 6.09 -7.23 -1.89
CA VAL A 176 6.10 -8.66 -1.51
C VAL A 176 7.46 -9.08 -0.94
N PHE A 177 8.57 -8.72 -1.61
CA PHE A 177 9.90 -9.23 -1.26
C PHE A 177 10.66 -8.34 -0.28
N TRP A 178 10.64 -7.03 -0.48
CA TRP A 178 11.44 -6.10 0.32
C TRP A 178 10.81 -5.88 1.70
N PHE A 179 9.49 -5.79 1.75
CA PHE A 179 8.75 -5.46 2.96
C PHE A 179 8.00 -6.67 3.52
N ASP A 180 7.48 -6.52 4.72
CA ASP A 180 6.77 -7.57 5.45
C ASP A 180 5.30 -7.74 4.99
N THR A 181 5.03 -7.56 3.69
CA THR A 181 3.68 -7.68 3.11
C THR A 181 3.28 -9.14 2.90
N ALA A 182 4.26 -10.02 2.73
CA ALA A 182 4.07 -11.45 2.45
C ALA A 182 5.02 -12.33 3.28
N ASN A 183 5.37 -11.87 4.50
CA ASN A 183 6.29 -12.55 5.43
C ASN A 183 7.73 -12.75 4.91
N VAL A 184 8.15 -12.02 3.88
CA VAL A 184 9.54 -12.06 3.35
C VAL A 184 10.45 -11.07 4.08
N ASN A 185 10.10 -9.78 4.05
CA ASN A 185 10.79 -8.69 4.75
C ASN A 185 12.32 -8.63 4.49
N ASP A 186 12.77 -8.85 3.25
CA ASP A 186 14.21 -8.98 2.93
C ASP A 186 15.00 -7.71 3.29
N LEU A 187 14.42 -6.52 3.09
CA LEU A 187 15.03 -5.23 3.45
C LEU A 187 15.15 -5.06 4.97
N GLY A 188 14.06 -5.32 5.70
CA GLY A 188 14.06 -5.18 7.16
C GLY A 188 15.01 -6.16 7.84
N ASN A 189 15.08 -7.39 7.34
CA ASN A 189 16.02 -8.42 7.81
C ASN A 189 17.47 -8.00 7.53
N PHE A 190 17.77 -7.54 6.32
CA PHE A 190 19.10 -7.05 5.96
C PHE A 190 19.57 -5.88 6.85
N TRP A 191 18.73 -4.85 7.03
CA TRP A 191 19.09 -3.69 7.86
C TRP A 191 19.25 -3.99 9.34
N SER A 192 18.49 -4.97 9.86
CA SER A 192 18.62 -5.39 11.25
C SER A 192 19.76 -6.39 11.48
N GLY A 193 20.50 -6.76 10.43
CA GLY A 193 21.56 -7.77 10.50
C GLY A 193 21.02 -9.18 10.82
N LYS A 194 19.73 -9.43 10.59
CA LYS A 194 19.08 -10.72 10.83
C LYS A 194 19.01 -11.49 9.52
N GLY A 195 19.54 -12.71 9.49
CA GLY A 195 19.41 -13.61 8.35
C GLY A 195 20.69 -14.33 7.98
N THR A 196 20.75 -14.84 6.75
CA THR A 196 21.85 -15.68 6.25
C THR A 196 22.70 -14.90 5.25
N TYR A 197 24.02 -14.89 5.47
CA TYR A 197 24.98 -14.24 4.58
C TYR A 197 24.85 -14.78 3.15
N GLY A 198 24.79 -13.88 2.16
CA GLY A 198 24.63 -14.22 0.74
C GLY A 198 23.21 -14.58 0.32
N VAL A 199 22.24 -14.65 1.25
CA VAL A 199 20.83 -14.94 0.96
C VAL A 199 19.96 -13.73 1.32
N THR A 200 20.11 -13.20 2.53
CA THR A 200 19.38 -12.00 2.95
C THR A 200 19.91 -10.78 2.21
N GLY A 201 19.02 -10.03 1.60
CA GLY A 201 19.31 -8.90 0.74
C GLY A 201 19.49 -9.23 -0.74
N GLN A 202 19.36 -10.50 -1.14
CA GLN A 202 19.49 -10.91 -2.53
C GLN A 202 18.47 -10.24 -3.46
N TYR A 203 17.26 -9.91 -2.97
CA TYR A 203 16.22 -9.25 -3.77
C TYR A 203 16.45 -7.75 -3.94
N MET A 204 17.47 -7.20 -3.29
CA MET A 204 17.94 -5.83 -3.49
C MET A 204 19.29 -5.80 -4.22
N THR A 205 19.84 -6.96 -4.54
CA THR A 205 21.11 -7.08 -5.25
C THR A 205 20.95 -6.49 -6.66
N GLY A 206 21.87 -5.59 -7.02
CA GLY A 206 21.79 -4.80 -8.26
C GLY A 206 21.10 -3.44 -8.12
N PHE A 207 20.46 -3.14 -6.98
CA PHE A 207 19.97 -1.80 -6.67
C PHE A 207 21.01 -0.94 -5.98
N PHE A 208 21.89 -1.48 -5.13
CA PHE A 208 22.82 -0.65 -4.35
C PHE A 208 23.80 0.20 -5.19
N PRO A 209 24.40 -0.27 -6.30
CA PRO A 209 25.18 0.60 -7.17
C PRO A 209 24.34 1.68 -7.87
N ILE A 210 23.02 1.46 -8.04
CA ILE A 210 22.11 2.31 -8.83
C ILE A 210 21.30 3.26 -7.93
N MET A 211 20.93 2.88 -6.71
CA MET A 211 20.24 3.73 -5.73
C MET A 211 21.20 4.63 -4.93
N MET A 212 22.51 4.35 -4.98
CA MET A 212 23.53 5.25 -4.44
C MET A 212 23.92 6.37 -5.43
N PHE A 213 23.64 6.21 -6.73
CA PHE A 213 24.10 7.11 -7.79
C PHE A 213 23.04 7.43 -8.87
N GLY A 214 21.77 7.12 -8.60
CA GLY A 214 20.63 7.37 -9.49
C GLY A 214 19.86 8.61 -9.13
#